data_AF-A0A0S8KTT1-F1
#
_entry.id   AF-A0A0S8KTT1-F1
#
_cell.length_a   1.000
_cell.length_b   1.000
_cell.length_c   1.000
_cell.angle_alpha   90.00
_cell.angle_beta   90.00
_cell.angle_gamma   90.00
#
_symmetry.space_group_name_H-M   'P 1'
#
loop_
_entity.id
_entity.type
_entity.pdbx_description
1 polymer ?
#
loop_
_entity_poly.entity_id
_entity_poly.type
_entity_poly.pdbx_seq_one_letter_code
_entity_poly.pdbx_strand_id
1 'polypeptide(L)'
;MRDDMVRNHSVFHVIKWSIRCLATILAFATLLALHPQPAWADTLEVCRTGCLYVTIASALADAEPGDIVWVRAGEYRVGEPVRLRPGVTLRGEDPQHPERTIIRVDAGNAVIGTGRLLTTTCVLEGFTIIAGTGRGLYIQDRAAEIIRNNVFSGTVTSFKGAGIRIDDEGTAPTIADNVFINNNSSQEGGAIYVHDASPIIIDNQFVNNHSDRDG
;
A
#
# COMPACT_ATOMS: atom_id res chain seq x y z
N MET A 1 15.19 87.99 50.16
CA MET A 1 13.95 88.13 49.37
C MET A 1 13.46 86.69 49.16
N ARG A 2 12.62 86.04 49.99
CA ARG A 2 11.28 86.39 50.51
C ARG A 2 10.51 87.27 49.53
N ASP A 3 9.32 86.94 49.09
CA ASP A 3 8.50 85.72 49.01
C ASP A 3 7.25 86.20 48.25
N ASP A 4 6.45 85.25 47.78
CA ASP A 4 5.01 85.40 47.51
C ASP A 4 4.59 86.11 46.21
N MET A 5 4.11 85.37 45.21
CA MET A 5 2.82 84.66 45.13
C MET A 5 1.60 85.57 45.22
N VAL A 6 0.82 85.69 44.15
CA VAL A 6 -0.65 85.78 44.19
C VAL A 6 -1.26 85.32 42.84
N ARG A 7 -1.87 84.11 42.84
CA ARG A 7 -3.26 83.78 42.39
C ARG A 7 -3.67 84.02 40.92
N ASN A 8 -4.57 83.28 40.27
CA ASN A 8 -5.44 82.13 40.56
C ASN A 8 -6.27 81.82 39.28
N HIS A 9 -6.92 80.66 39.27
CA HIS A 9 -8.06 80.21 38.43
C HIS A 9 -7.79 79.63 37.01
N SER A 10 -7.96 78.31 36.81
CA SER A 10 -9.21 77.59 36.42
C SER A 10 -9.61 77.93 34.97
N VAL A 11 -9.88 77.05 33.98
CA VAL A 11 -10.52 75.72 33.87
C VAL A 11 -10.23 75.19 32.44
N PHE A 12 -10.36 73.86 32.26
CA PHE A 12 -10.84 73.12 31.06
C PHE A 12 -9.92 72.01 30.55
N HIS A 13 -10.37 70.77 30.82
CA HIS A 13 -9.97 69.51 30.20
C HIS A 13 -10.19 69.53 28.68
N VAL A 14 -9.31 68.89 27.90
CA VAL A 14 -9.63 67.74 27.02
C VAL A 14 -8.35 66.94 26.75
N ILE A 15 -8.52 65.62 26.80
CA ILE A 15 -7.57 64.50 26.80
C ILE A 15 -7.13 64.15 25.36
N LYS A 16 -5.82 63.93 25.12
CA LYS A 16 -5.30 62.92 24.17
C LYS A 16 -3.98 62.33 24.69
N TRP A 17 -4.00 61.03 24.96
CA TRP A 17 -2.90 60.24 25.53
C TRP A 17 -1.89 59.78 24.48
N SER A 18 -0.73 59.42 25.00
CA SER A 18 0.62 59.44 24.45
C SER A 18 1.02 58.24 23.58
N ILE A 19 1.99 58.54 22.72
CA ILE A 19 2.88 57.68 21.94
C ILE A 19 3.63 56.69 22.86
N ARG A 20 3.66 55.40 22.48
CA ARG A 20 4.73 54.47 22.87
C ARG A 20 5.02 53.48 21.73
N CYS A 21 6.13 53.70 21.03
CA CYS A 21 6.85 52.66 20.31
C CYS A 21 7.95 52.13 21.24
N LEU A 22 7.96 50.84 21.54
CA LEU A 22 9.11 50.16 22.14
C LEU A 22 9.12 48.69 21.73
N ALA A 23 10.32 48.24 21.41
CA ALA A 23 10.67 47.03 20.67
C ALA A 23 10.51 45.72 21.45
N THR A 24 10.31 44.63 20.71
CA THR A 24 10.61 43.25 21.15
C THR A 24 11.43 42.52 20.09
N ILE A 25 12.54 41.93 20.55
CA ILE A 25 13.63 41.32 19.80
C ILE A 25 13.46 39.80 19.74
N LEU A 26 13.70 39.24 18.54
CA LEU A 26 14.05 37.86 18.16
C LEU A 26 13.37 36.67 18.87
N ALA A 27 12.42 36.05 18.17
CA ALA A 27 12.24 34.60 18.22
C ALA A 27 13.04 33.99 17.06
N PHE A 28 14.05 33.17 17.36
CA PHE A 28 14.70 32.29 16.38
C PHE A 28 13.68 31.24 15.94
N ALA A 29 12.93 31.54 14.89
CA ALA A 29 12.21 30.53 14.14
C ALA A 29 13.23 29.77 13.31
N THR A 30 13.78 28.69 13.86
CA THR A 30 14.22 27.57 13.02
C THR A 30 12.95 26.96 12.44
N LEU A 31 12.45 27.62 11.39
CA LEU A 31 11.56 27.02 10.43
C LEU A 31 12.40 25.90 9.81
N LEU A 32 12.35 24.71 10.42
CA LEU A 32 12.64 23.48 9.71
C LEU A 32 11.66 23.54 8.55
N ALA A 33 12.16 23.93 7.38
CA ALA A 33 11.36 23.88 6.19
C ALA A 33 10.99 22.40 6.06
N LEU A 34 9.75 22.08 6.45
CA LEU A 34 8.96 21.09 5.73
C LEU A 34 9.01 21.61 4.30
N HIS A 35 10.04 21.19 3.59
CA HIS A 35 9.97 21.11 2.16
C HIS A 35 8.98 19.96 1.99
N PRO A 36 7.70 20.19 1.64
CA PRO A 36 6.95 19.13 1.03
C PRO A 36 7.81 18.72 -0.16
N GLN A 37 8.49 17.57 -0.02
CA GLN A 37 9.09 16.93 -1.17
C GLN A 37 7.94 16.81 -2.16
N PRO A 38 8.13 17.21 -3.43
CA PRO A 38 7.12 16.91 -4.42
C PRO A 38 6.84 15.40 -4.32
N ALA A 39 5.57 15.01 -4.24
CA ALA A 39 5.14 13.61 -4.19
C ALA A 39 5.48 12.96 -5.53
N TRP A 40 6.77 12.70 -5.73
CA TRP A 40 7.29 11.89 -6.80
C TRP A 40 7.28 10.48 -6.27
N ALA A 41 6.58 9.61 -6.99
CA ALA A 41 6.63 8.17 -6.77
C ALA A 41 8.09 7.72 -6.59
N ASP A 42 8.42 7.14 -5.45
CA ASP A 42 9.73 6.56 -5.18
C ASP A 42 9.75 5.08 -5.56
N THR A 43 10.95 4.54 -5.79
CA THR A 43 11.16 3.11 -6.02
C THR A 43 11.91 2.51 -4.85
N LEU A 44 11.18 1.78 -4.00
CA LEU A 44 11.72 1.09 -2.83
C LEU A 44 12.24 -0.28 -3.27
N GLU A 45 13.56 -0.43 -3.31
CA GLU A 45 14.22 -1.67 -3.69
C GLU A 45 14.22 -2.70 -2.55
N VAL A 46 13.72 -3.90 -2.86
CA VAL A 46 13.77 -5.09 -2.00
C VAL A 46 14.74 -6.11 -2.57
N CYS A 47 15.60 -6.64 -1.72
CA CYS A 47 16.54 -7.71 -2.06
C CYS A 47 16.82 -8.59 -0.84
N ARG A 48 17.48 -9.75 -1.02
CA ARG A 48 17.73 -10.67 0.10
C ARG A 48 18.85 -10.22 1.04
N THR A 49 19.83 -9.47 0.55
CA THR A 49 21.01 -9.03 1.32
C THR A 49 21.59 -7.72 0.76
N GLY A 50 21.94 -6.77 1.63
CA GLY A 50 22.74 -5.59 1.25
C GLY A 50 21.96 -4.39 0.69
N CYS A 51 20.61 -4.45 0.68
CA CYS A 51 19.73 -3.31 0.40
C CYS A 51 19.04 -2.83 1.69
N LEU A 52 18.42 -1.66 1.62
CA LEU A 52 17.67 -1.05 2.73
C LEU A 52 16.51 -1.95 3.19
N TYR A 53 15.74 -2.49 2.25
CA TYR A 53 14.62 -3.37 2.54
C TYR A 53 14.97 -4.82 2.24
N VAL A 54 15.12 -5.62 3.30
CA VAL A 54 15.39 -7.07 3.18
C VAL A 54 14.13 -7.92 3.15
N THR A 55 12.96 -7.31 3.36
CA THR A 55 11.65 -7.97 3.24
C THR A 55 10.68 -7.12 2.42
N ILE A 56 9.76 -7.78 1.72
CA ILE A 56 8.69 -7.10 0.96
C ILE A 56 7.79 -6.32 1.93
N ALA A 57 7.50 -6.90 3.10
CA ALA A 57 6.64 -6.28 4.11
C ALA A 57 7.21 -4.97 4.66
N SER A 58 8.52 -4.89 4.90
CA SER A 58 9.17 -3.65 5.37
C SER A 58 9.11 -2.54 4.33
N ALA A 59 9.32 -2.85 3.04
CA ALA A 59 9.22 -1.84 1.98
C ALA A 59 7.77 -1.35 1.82
N LEU A 60 6.80 -2.26 1.84
CA LEU A 60 5.39 -1.86 1.78
C LEU A 60 5.00 -0.98 2.97
N ALA A 61 5.47 -1.28 4.18
CA ALA A 61 5.15 -0.49 5.37
C ALA A 61 5.54 0.99 5.23
N ASP A 62 6.66 1.26 4.57
CA ASP A 62 7.20 2.60 4.34
C ASP A 62 6.69 3.25 3.04
N ALA A 63 6.21 2.46 2.08
CA ALA A 63 5.71 2.95 0.80
C ALA A 63 4.45 3.82 0.96
N GLU A 64 4.43 4.92 0.21
CA GLU A 64 3.34 5.88 0.09
C GLU A 64 2.56 5.70 -1.23
N PRO A 65 1.31 6.16 -1.33
CA PRO A 65 0.55 6.10 -2.58
C PRO A 65 1.29 6.77 -3.74
N GLY A 66 1.55 6.01 -4.80
CA GLY A 66 2.34 6.39 -5.96
C GLY A 66 3.62 5.54 -6.10
N ASP A 67 4.14 5.03 -4.99
CA ASP A 67 5.43 4.32 -4.97
C ASP A 67 5.40 2.97 -5.68
N ILE A 68 6.60 2.55 -6.08
CA ILE A 68 6.88 1.20 -6.58
C ILE A 68 7.74 0.47 -5.55
N VAL A 69 7.22 -0.61 -4.98
CA VAL A 69 8.04 -1.59 -4.27
C VAL A 69 8.58 -2.57 -5.32
N TRP A 70 9.85 -2.40 -5.68
CA TRP A 70 10.52 -3.19 -6.72
C TRP A 70 11.39 -4.29 -6.10
N VAL A 71 11.11 -5.54 -6.43
CA VAL A 71 11.68 -6.71 -5.76
C VAL A 71 12.65 -7.44 -6.68
N ARG A 72 13.95 -7.45 -6.34
CA ARG A 72 14.99 -8.18 -7.09
C ARG A 72 14.66 -9.65 -7.25
N ALA A 73 15.13 -10.29 -8.32
CA ALA A 73 14.96 -11.74 -8.50
C ALA A 73 15.47 -12.54 -7.30
N GLY A 74 14.72 -13.59 -6.96
CA GLY A 74 14.99 -14.46 -5.82
C GLY A 74 13.73 -15.08 -5.24
N GLU A 75 13.92 -16.06 -4.37
CA GLU A 75 12.85 -16.63 -3.56
C GLU A 75 12.76 -15.90 -2.21
N TYR A 76 11.59 -15.30 -1.95
CA TYR A 76 11.23 -14.62 -0.72
C TYR A 76 10.24 -15.49 0.04
N ARG A 77 10.74 -16.14 1.09
CA ARG A 77 9.92 -16.92 2.03
C ARG A 77 9.30 -15.96 3.04
N VAL A 78 7.98 -15.85 3.02
CA VAL A 78 7.23 -14.97 3.91
C VAL A 78 6.57 -15.81 5.00
N GLY A 79 6.79 -15.43 6.26
CA GLY A 79 6.13 -16.06 7.41
C GLY A 79 4.75 -15.45 7.72
N GLU A 80 4.51 -14.26 7.21
CA GLU A 80 3.24 -13.52 7.32
C GLU A 80 2.79 -13.09 5.92
N PRO A 81 1.48 -12.96 5.67
CA PRO A 81 0.99 -12.57 4.35
C PRO A 81 1.49 -11.18 3.94
N VAL A 82 1.92 -11.04 2.68
CA VAL A 82 2.24 -9.76 2.07
C VAL A 82 0.94 -8.98 1.89
N ARG A 83 0.78 -7.86 2.61
CA ARG A 83 -0.42 -7.02 2.55
C ARG A 83 -0.21 -5.89 1.54
N LEU A 84 -0.97 -5.92 0.45
CA LEU A 84 -0.95 -4.86 -0.56
C LEU A 84 -1.39 -3.52 0.05
N ARG A 85 -0.93 -2.41 -0.53
CA ARG A 85 -1.24 -1.05 -0.05
C ARG A 85 -1.93 -0.20 -1.11
N PRO A 86 -2.97 0.56 -0.73
CA PRO A 86 -3.63 1.50 -1.63
C PRO A 86 -2.62 2.43 -2.32
N GLY A 87 -2.70 2.54 -3.65
CA GLY A 87 -1.83 3.41 -4.43
C GLY A 87 -0.41 2.90 -4.68
N VAL A 88 -0.02 1.74 -4.14
CA VAL A 88 1.34 1.21 -4.28
C VAL A 88 1.39 0.12 -5.36
N THR A 89 2.42 0.14 -6.20
CA THR A 89 2.73 -0.94 -7.14
C THR A 89 3.76 -1.88 -6.50
N LEU A 90 3.36 -3.12 -6.23
CA LEU A 90 4.29 -4.19 -5.89
C LEU A 90 4.70 -4.92 -7.17
N ARG A 91 5.98 -4.85 -7.53
CA ARG A 91 6.51 -5.33 -8.81
C ARG A 91 7.75 -6.19 -8.64
N GLY A 92 7.77 -7.37 -9.27
CA GLY A 92 8.98 -8.18 -9.40
C GLY A 92 9.97 -7.59 -10.40
N GLU A 93 11.26 -7.90 -10.25
CA GLU A 93 12.37 -7.35 -11.05
C GLU A 93 12.10 -7.27 -12.55
N ASP A 94 11.52 -8.33 -13.11
CA ASP A 94 11.23 -8.48 -14.52
C ASP A 94 9.80 -9.05 -14.71
N PRO A 95 8.80 -8.19 -14.96
CA PRO A 95 7.42 -8.63 -15.13
C PRO A 95 7.16 -9.53 -16.34
N GLN A 96 8.08 -9.60 -17.31
CA GLN A 96 7.98 -10.54 -18.44
C GLN A 96 8.52 -11.93 -18.06
N HIS A 97 9.26 -12.02 -16.97
CA HIS A 97 9.87 -13.23 -16.42
C HIS A 97 9.51 -13.42 -14.94
N PRO A 98 8.20 -13.56 -14.60
CA PRO A 98 7.74 -13.69 -13.23
C PRO A 98 8.29 -14.92 -12.49
N GLU A 99 8.82 -15.92 -13.21
CA GLU A 99 9.51 -17.08 -12.63
C GLU A 99 10.78 -16.72 -11.85
N ARG A 100 11.32 -15.52 -12.03
CA ARG A 100 12.56 -15.07 -11.37
C ARG A 100 12.33 -14.48 -9.98
N THR A 101 11.11 -13.99 -9.69
CA THR A 101 10.79 -13.36 -8.41
C THR A 101 9.67 -14.12 -7.73
N ILE A 102 10.02 -14.94 -6.74
CA ILE A 102 9.12 -15.92 -6.14
C ILE A 102 8.71 -15.46 -4.74
N ILE A 103 7.42 -15.36 -4.48
CA ILE A 103 6.85 -15.24 -3.13
C ILE A 103 6.38 -16.62 -2.71
N ARG A 104 6.94 -17.15 -1.62
CA ARG A 104 6.61 -18.47 -1.09
C ARG A 104 6.14 -18.37 0.36
N VAL A 105 5.05 -19.04 0.67
CA VAL A 105 4.61 -19.30 2.05
C VAL A 105 4.36 -20.79 2.23
N ASP A 106 4.68 -21.33 3.40
CA ASP A 106 4.46 -22.75 3.70
C ASP A 106 3.00 -23.01 4.15
N ALA A 107 2.40 -22.07 4.90
CA ALA A 107 1.01 -22.13 5.35
C ALA A 107 0.37 -20.72 5.45
N GLY A 108 -0.92 -20.64 5.13
CA GLY A 108 -1.64 -19.36 5.09
C GLY A 108 -1.55 -18.65 3.74
N ASN A 109 -2.25 -17.52 3.60
CA ASN A 109 -2.29 -16.79 2.33
C ASN A 109 -0.93 -16.15 2.05
N ALA A 110 -0.39 -16.26 0.82
CA ALA A 110 0.88 -15.61 0.49
C ALA A 110 0.74 -14.09 0.40
N VAL A 111 -0.36 -13.64 -0.23
CA VAL A 111 -0.69 -12.23 -0.42
C VAL A 111 -2.12 -11.98 0.05
N ILE A 112 -2.34 -10.80 0.62
CA ILE A 112 -3.67 -10.28 0.96
C ILE A 112 -3.84 -8.93 0.27
N GLY A 113 -5.02 -8.72 -0.31
CA GLY A 113 -5.44 -7.44 -0.87
C GLY A 113 -5.47 -6.31 0.18
N THR A 114 -5.81 -5.12 -0.28
CA THR A 114 -5.83 -3.90 0.52
C THR A 114 -6.97 -3.85 1.55
N GLY A 115 -8.02 -4.65 1.31
CA GLY A 115 -9.17 -4.78 2.21
C GLY A 115 -9.98 -3.50 2.37
N ARG A 116 -10.08 -2.67 1.32
CA ARG A 116 -10.88 -1.44 1.32
C ARG A 116 -11.17 -0.94 -0.09
N LEU A 117 -12.19 -0.09 -0.21
CA LEU A 117 -12.39 0.72 -1.41
C LEU A 117 -11.16 1.60 -1.68
N LEU A 118 -10.63 1.49 -2.90
CA LEU A 118 -9.47 2.24 -3.33
C LEU A 118 -9.87 3.58 -3.95
N THR A 119 -9.20 4.64 -3.51
CA THR A 119 -9.17 5.94 -4.20
C THR A 119 -8.00 6.05 -5.18
N THR A 120 -7.02 5.16 -5.05
CA THR A 120 -5.79 5.10 -5.85
C THR A 120 -5.47 3.65 -6.23
N THR A 121 -4.98 3.45 -7.45
CA THR A 121 -4.71 2.12 -8.00
C THR A 121 -3.59 1.41 -7.24
N CYS A 122 -3.84 0.18 -6.79
CA CYS A 122 -2.81 -0.73 -6.31
C CYS A 122 -2.57 -1.82 -7.36
N VAL A 123 -1.31 -2.20 -7.59
CA VAL A 123 -0.92 -3.18 -8.61
C VAL A 123 -0.04 -4.26 -7.99
N LEU A 124 -0.30 -5.52 -8.34
CA LEU A 124 0.58 -6.66 -8.10
C LEU A 124 1.03 -7.25 -9.45
N GLU A 125 2.33 -7.24 -9.73
CA GLU A 125 2.85 -7.77 -11.00
C GLU A 125 4.24 -8.40 -10.95
N GLY A 126 4.48 -9.36 -11.84
CA GLY A 126 5.82 -9.92 -12.06
C GLY A 126 6.28 -10.92 -11.01
N PHE A 127 5.36 -11.62 -10.35
CA PHE A 127 5.69 -12.61 -9.34
C PHE A 127 5.25 -14.02 -9.70
N THR A 128 6.02 -15.00 -9.27
CA THR A 128 5.52 -16.36 -9.05
C THR A 128 5.11 -16.52 -7.59
N ILE A 129 3.84 -16.87 -7.36
CA ILE A 129 3.26 -17.00 -6.02
C ILE A 129 2.97 -18.47 -5.76
N ILE A 130 3.52 -18.97 -4.65
CA ILE A 130 3.37 -20.36 -4.22
C ILE A 130 2.94 -20.36 -2.76
N ALA A 131 1.71 -20.83 -2.48
CA ALA A 131 1.22 -21.00 -1.12
C ALA A 131 1.02 -22.48 -0.79
N GLY A 132 1.83 -23.01 0.13
CA GLY A 132 1.87 -24.45 0.43
C GLY A 132 0.50 -25.03 0.77
N THR A 133 -0.09 -24.62 1.90
CA THR A 133 -1.44 -25.06 2.35
C THR A 133 -2.50 -23.95 2.35
N GLY A 134 -2.11 -22.71 2.02
CA GLY A 134 -3.02 -21.56 1.96
C GLY A 134 -3.36 -21.17 0.52
N ARG A 135 -3.81 -19.93 0.34
CA ARG A 135 -4.13 -19.38 -0.99
C ARG A 135 -3.00 -18.51 -1.50
N GLY A 136 -2.84 -18.40 -2.81
CA GLY A 136 -1.88 -17.47 -3.39
C GLY A 136 -2.23 -16.02 -3.02
N LEU A 137 -3.47 -15.61 -3.25
CA LEU A 137 -3.96 -14.27 -2.95
C LEU A 137 -5.41 -14.29 -2.47
N TYR A 138 -5.71 -13.46 -1.48
CA TYR A 138 -7.08 -13.25 -0.98
C TYR A 138 -7.47 -11.76 -1.06
N ILE A 139 -8.55 -11.46 -1.79
CA ILE A 139 -9.07 -10.11 -2.04
C ILE A 139 -10.48 -10.02 -1.47
N GLN A 140 -10.78 -8.96 -0.71
CA GLN A 140 -12.05 -8.79 -0.02
C GLN A 140 -12.32 -7.29 0.29
N ASP A 141 -13.43 -6.99 0.98
CA ASP A 141 -13.74 -5.66 1.52
C ASP A 141 -13.75 -4.51 0.48
N ARG A 142 -14.44 -4.70 -0.66
CA ARG A 142 -14.62 -3.68 -1.72
C ARG A 142 -13.33 -3.27 -2.43
N ALA A 143 -12.34 -4.14 -2.39
CA ALA A 143 -11.05 -3.89 -3.01
C ALA A 143 -11.11 -3.94 -4.54
N ALA A 144 -10.24 -3.17 -5.20
CA ALA A 144 -10.26 -2.95 -6.64
C ALA A 144 -8.83 -2.89 -7.23
N GLU A 145 -7.93 -3.75 -6.74
CA GLU A 145 -6.54 -3.84 -7.24
C GLU A 145 -6.47 -4.39 -8.66
N ILE A 146 -5.33 -4.14 -9.32
CA ILE A 146 -4.95 -4.76 -10.59
C ILE A 146 -3.92 -5.85 -10.31
N ILE A 147 -4.25 -7.09 -10.68
CA ILE A 147 -3.38 -8.26 -10.54
C ILE A 147 -3.00 -8.71 -11.95
N ARG A 148 -1.74 -8.54 -12.35
CA ARG A 148 -1.32 -8.86 -13.72
C ARG A 148 0.10 -9.38 -13.88
N ASN A 149 0.36 -10.15 -14.93
CA ASN A 149 1.69 -10.70 -15.22
C ASN A 149 2.27 -11.52 -14.04
N ASN A 150 1.43 -12.26 -13.33
CA ASN A 150 1.85 -13.15 -12.25
C ASN A 150 1.64 -14.61 -12.63
N VAL A 151 2.37 -15.50 -11.96
CA VAL A 151 2.19 -16.94 -12.03
C VAL A 151 1.75 -17.45 -10.66
N PHE A 152 0.53 -17.96 -10.56
CA PHE A 152 0.08 -18.70 -9.38
C PHE A 152 0.34 -20.18 -9.64
N SER A 153 1.31 -20.77 -8.92
CA SER A 153 1.82 -22.10 -9.24
C SER A 153 1.81 -23.03 -8.04
N GLY A 154 1.25 -24.24 -8.22
CA GLY A 154 1.40 -25.33 -7.25
C GLY A 154 0.81 -25.01 -5.88
N THR A 155 -0.16 -24.10 -5.81
CA THR A 155 -0.84 -23.77 -4.56
C THR A 155 -1.87 -24.84 -4.26
N VAL A 156 -1.76 -25.48 -3.10
CA VAL A 156 -2.66 -26.56 -2.68
C VAL A 156 -3.38 -26.11 -1.41
N THR A 157 -4.70 -26.17 -1.40
CA THR A 157 -5.44 -25.66 -0.24
C THR A 157 -6.67 -26.48 0.09
N SER A 158 -7.00 -26.55 1.37
CA SER A 158 -8.29 -27.09 1.84
C SER A 158 -9.44 -26.09 1.73
N PHE A 159 -9.15 -24.88 1.24
CA PHE A 159 -10.11 -23.80 1.06
C PHE A 159 -10.53 -23.63 -0.40
N LYS A 160 -11.51 -22.76 -0.67
CA LYS A 160 -11.89 -22.37 -2.04
C LYS A 160 -10.89 -21.35 -2.62
N GLY A 161 -10.60 -21.43 -3.92
CA GLY A 161 -9.75 -20.48 -4.63
C GLY A 161 -8.27 -20.64 -4.31
N ALA A 162 -7.63 -21.69 -4.81
CA ALA A 162 -6.24 -21.99 -4.45
C ALA A 162 -5.29 -20.88 -4.93
N GLY A 163 -5.36 -20.49 -6.20
CA GLY A 163 -4.62 -19.33 -6.70
C GLY A 163 -5.12 -18.03 -6.08
N ILE A 164 -6.37 -17.66 -6.38
CA ILE A 164 -7.01 -16.43 -5.87
C ILE A 164 -8.38 -16.75 -5.29
N ARG A 165 -8.70 -16.15 -4.14
CA ARG A 165 -10.07 -16.03 -3.65
C ARG A 165 -10.50 -14.56 -3.61
N ILE A 166 -11.71 -14.30 -4.08
CA ILE A 166 -12.30 -12.95 -4.16
C ILE A 166 -13.67 -12.99 -3.47
N ASP A 167 -13.82 -12.23 -2.39
CA ASP A 167 -15.03 -12.20 -1.56
C ASP A 167 -15.61 -10.78 -1.42
N ASP A 168 -16.87 -10.71 -0.99
CA ASP A 168 -17.63 -9.53 -0.56
C ASP A 168 -18.18 -8.59 -1.65
N GLU A 169 -19.40 -8.12 -1.40
CA GLU A 169 -20.11 -7.18 -2.27
C GLU A 169 -19.31 -5.91 -2.54
N GLY A 170 -19.11 -5.61 -3.83
CA GLY A 170 -18.38 -4.45 -4.29
C GLY A 170 -16.87 -4.65 -4.42
N THR A 171 -16.36 -5.84 -4.10
CA THR A 171 -15.00 -6.23 -4.47
C THR A 171 -14.94 -6.47 -5.98
N ALA A 172 -14.10 -5.70 -6.68
CA ALA A 172 -14.05 -5.65 -8.14
C ALA A 172 -12.61 -5.50 -8.66
N PRO A 173 -11.69 -6.43 -8.36
CA PRO A 173 -10.34 -6.40 -8.88
C PRO A 173 -10.32 -6.69 -10.38
N THR A 174 -9.26 -6.26 -11.05
CA THR A 174 -8.95 -6.67 -12.42
C THR A 174 -7.84 -7.71 -12.39
N ILE A 175 -8.13 -8.92 -12.87
CA ILE A 175 -7.21 -10.04 -12.97
C ILE A 175 -6.89 -10.24 -14.46
N ALA A 176 -5.70 -9.84 -14.90
CA ALA A 176 -5.33 -9.84 -16.31
C ALA A 176 -3.95 -10.46 -16.57
N ASP A 177 -3.75 -11.16 -17.68
CA ASP A 177 -2.42 -11.63 -18.09
C ASP A 177 -1.68 -12.49 -17.04
N ASN A 178 -2.42 -13.23 -16.21
CA ASN A 178 -1.81 -14.16 -15.24
C ASN A 178 -1.84 -15.60 -15.74
N VAL A 179 -0.93 -16.41 -15.22
CA VAL A 179 -0.91 -17.85 -15.43
C VAL A 179 -1.24 -18.56 -14.11
N PHE A 180 -2.28 -19.38 -14.13
CA PHE A 180 -2.65 -20.27 -13.04
C PHE A 180 -2.27 -21.69 -13.44
N ILE A 181 -1.30 -22.29 -12.75
CA ILE A 181 -0.78 -23.60 -13.10
C ILE A 181 -0.70 -24.56 -11.91
N ASN A 182 -1.23 -25.77 -12.08
CA ASN A 182 -1.15 -26.84 -11.08
C ASN A 182 -1.69 -26.44 -9.70
N ASN A 183 -2.68 -25.56 -9.62
CA ASN A 183 -3.30 -25.18 -8.36
C ASN A 183 -4.43 -26.15 -8.01
N ASN A 184 -4.54 -26.53 -6.74
CA ASN A 184 -5.49 -27.52 -6.27
C ASN A 184 -6.28 -27.01 -5.05
N SER A 185 -7.60 -27.04 -5.14
CA SER A 185 -8.52 -26.77 -4.04
C SER A 185 -9.26 -28.05 -3.67
N SER A 186 -9.30 -28.41 -2.38
CA SER A 186 -10.18 -29.50 -1.93
C SER A 186 -11.67 -29.10 -1.87
N GLN A 187 -12.02 -27.92 -2.38
CA GLN A 187 -13.38 -27.40 -2.44
C GLN A 187 -13.70 -26.91 -3.86
N GLU A 188 -13.91 -25.60 -4.04
CA GLU A 188 -14.35 -24.97 -5.28
C GLU A 188 -13.30 -23.98 -5.78
N GLY A 189 -13.20 -23.82 -7.11
CA GLY A 189 -12.28 -22.89 -7.75
C GLY A 189 -10.82 -23.30 -7.58
N GLY A 190 -10.39 -24.26 -8.39
CA GLY A 190 -9.01 -24.78 -8.35
C GLY A 190 -7.96 -23.71 -8.62
N ALA A 191 -8.30 -22.70 -9.43
CA ALA A 191 -7.46 -21.53 -9.68
C ALA A 191 -8.01 -20.28 -8.99
N ILE A 192 -9.22 -19.88 -9.36
CA ILE A 192 -9.88 -18.69 -8.85
C ILE A 192 -11.25 -19.10 -8.30
N TYR A 193 -11.61 -18.56 -7.13
CA TYR A 193 -12.96 -18.64 -6.61
C TYR A 193 -13.48 -17.23 -6.33
N VAL A 194 -14.72 -16.96 -6.72
CA VAL A 194 -15.40 -15.67 -6.57
C VAL A 194 -16.70 -15.87 -5.80
N HIS A 195 -16.90 -15.10 -4.73
CA HIS A 195 -18.11 -15.14 -3.92
C HIS A 195 -18.60 -13.74 -3.60
N ASP A 196 -19.80 -13.42 -4.10
CA ASP A 196 -20.44 -12.12 -3.88
C ASP A 196 -19.61 -10.92 -4.38
N ALA A 197 -18.79 -11.13 -5.42
CA ALA A 197 -17.89 -10.11 -5.97
C ALA A 197 -18.05 -9.98 -7.49
N SER A 198 -17.50 -8.92 -8.07
CA SER A 198 -17.62 -8.61 -9.50
C SER A 198 -16.26 -8.31 -10.15
N PRO A 199 -15.32 -9.27 -10.17
CA PRO A 199 -14.01 -9.07 -10.79
C PRO A 199 -14.10 -9.02 -12.32
N ILE A 200 -13.15 -8.32 -12.94
CA ILE A 200 -12.86 -8.48 -14.36
C ILE A 200 -11.75 -9.51 -14.49
N ILE A 201 -12.02 -10.62 -15.17
CA ILE A 201 -11.05 -11.70 -15.42
C ILE A 201 -10.85 -11.81 -16.92
N ILE A 202 -9.68 -11.42 -17.42
CA ILE A 202 -9.41 -11.31 -18.86
C ILE A 202 -8.00 -11.78 -19.19
N ASP A 203 -7.80 -12.41 -20.36
CA ASP A 203 -6.48 -12.79 -20.87
C ASP A 203 -5.60 -13.62 -19.90
N ASN A 204 -6.23 -14.42 -19.03
CA ASN A 204 -5.52 -15.32 -18.14
C ASN A 204 -5.40 -16.73 -18.74
N GLN A 205 -4.32 -17.43 -18.40
CA GLN A 205 -4.11 -18.82 -18.77
C GLN A 205 -4.35 -19.74 -17.56
N PHE A 206 -5.15 -20.80 -17.75
CA PHE A 206 -5.43 -21.81 -16.72
C PHE A 206 -4.94 -23.17 -17.19
N VAL A 207 -3.98 -23.75 -16.48
CA VAL A 207 -3.32 -25.03 -16.85
C VAL A 207 -3.35 -25.99 -15.67
N ASN A 208 -3.99 -27.15 -15.83
CA ASN A 208 -3.98 -28.23 -14.83
C ASN A 208 -4.41 -27.81 -13.42
N ASN A 209 -5.36 -26.87 -13.31
CA ASN A 209 -5.94 -26.52 -12.01
C ASN A 209 -7.08 -27.50 -11.68
N HIS A 210 -7.22 -27.85 -10.41
CA HIS A 210 -8.16 -28.87 -9.95
C HIS A 210 -8.95 -28.41 -8.72
N SER A 211 -10.21 -28.84 -8.67
CA SER A 211 -11.11 -28.66 -7.52
C SER A 211 -11.87 -29.95 -7.27
N ASP A 212 -12.06 -30.34 -6.01
CA ASP A 212 -12.78 -31.57 -5.67
C ASP A 212 -14.31 -31.46 -5.82
N ARG A 213 -14.87 -30.24 -5.79
CA ARG A 213 -16.33 -30.01 -5.87
C ARG A 213 -16.73 -29.40 -7.22
N ASP A 214 -16.38 -28.14 -7.44
CA ASP A 214 -16.72 -27.39 -8.67
C ASP A 214 -15.55 -26.49 -9.11
N GLY A 215 -15.24 -26.48 -10.41
CA GLY A 215 -14.02 -25.92 -11.00
C GLY A 215 -14.10 -24.48 -11.47
#